data_AF-A0A7Y4WSC5-F1
#
_entry.id   AF-A0A7Y4WSC5-F1
#
_cell.length_a   1.000
_cell.length_b   1.000
_cell.length_c   1.000
_cell.angle_alpha   90.00
_cell.angle_beta   90.00
_cell.angle_gamma   90.00
#
_symmetry.space_group_name_H-M   'P 1'
#
loop_
_entity.id
_entity.type
_entity.pdbx_description
1 polymer ?
#
loop_
_entity_poly.entity_id
_entity_poly.type
_entity_poly.pdbx_seq_one_letter_code
_entity_poly.pdbx_strand_id
1 'polypeptide(L)' 'MRLPPLFFVVSSVAGLSLAAGVLGLTGSGLVPALTDPTLAWTCVGVGVALEGWATSMLLGVVGARAGAARR' A
#
# COMPACT_ATOMS: atom_id res chain seq x y z
N MET A 1 -9.17 5.84 19.36
CA MET A 1 -9.30 6.29 17.95
C MET A 1 -9.40 5.05 17.09
N ARG A 2 -10.54 4.85 16.42
CA ARG A 2 -10.73 3.80 15.41
C ARG A 2 -10.18 4.34 14.09
N LEU A 3 -9.36 3.57 13.39
CA LEU A 3 -8.96 3.91 12.03
C LEU A 3 -10.21 3.93 11.13
N PRO A 4 -10.31 4.85 10.16
CA PRO A 4 -11.43 4.87 9.24
C PRO A 4 -11.49 3.53 8.47
N PRO A 5 -12.68 2.97 8.19
CA PRO A 5 -12.81 1.71 7.43
C PRO A 5 -12.07 1.73 6.09
N LEU A 6 -12.01 2.92 5.46
CA LEU A 6 -11.27 3.17 4.23
C LEU A 6 -9.77 2.81 4.34
N PHE A 7 -9.16 2.96 5.52
CA PHE A 7 -7.76 2.60 5.75
C PHE A 7 -7.50 1.12 5.46
N PHE A 8 -8.37 0.23 5.93
CA PHE A 8 -8.21 -1.21 5.73
C PHE A 8 -8.44 -1.62 4.27
N VAL A 9 -9.38 -0.97 3.59
CA VAL A 9 -9.62 -1.17 2.16
C VAL A 9 -8.38 -0.75 1.38
N VAL A 10 -7.85 0.45 1.63
CA VAL A 10 -6.68 0.98 0.94
C VAL A 10 -5.43 0.14 1.20
N SER A 11 -5.19 -0.29 2.44
CA SER A 11 -4.04 -1.15 2.77
C SER A 11 -4.16 -2.53 2.10
N SER A 12 -5.37 -3.10 2.04
CA SER A 12 -5.59 -4.36 1.32
C SER A 12 -5.33 -4.21 -0.18
N VAL A 13 -5.80 -3.13 -0.80
CA VAL A 13 -5.55 -2.82 -2.22
C VAL A 13 -4.06 -2.57 -2.47
N ALA A 14 -3.37 -1.89 -1.55
CA ALA A 14 -1.94 -1.63 -1.63
C ALA A 14 -1.16 -2.95 -1.63
N GLY A 15 -1.45 -3.84 -0.67
CA GLY A 15 -0.82 -5.16 -0.57
C GLY A 15 -1.08 -6.03 -1.80
N LEU A 16 -2.31 -6.05 -2.30
CA LEU A 16 -2.66 -6.79 -3.52
C LEU A 16 -1.95 -6.25 -4.75
N SER A 17 -1.86 -4.92 -4.89
CA SER A 17 -1.16 -4.27 -6.00
C SER A 17 0.34 -4.55 -5.95
N LEU A 18 0.93 -4.52 -4.76
CA LEU A 18 2.35 -4.80 -4.56
C LEU A 18 2.66 -6.29 -4.83
N ALA A 19 1.80 -7.20 -4.36
CA ALA A 19 1.90 -8.62 -4.66
C ALA A 19 1.78 -8.90 -6.16
N ALA A 20 0.82 -8.29 -6.85
CA ALA A 20 0.65 -8.41 -8.30
C ALA A 20 1.89 -7.90 -9.07
N GLY A 21 2.43 -6.75 -8.67
CA GLY A 21 3.65 -6.20 -9.26
C GLY A 21 4.86 -7.10 -9.07
N VAL A 22 5.09 -7.61 -7.86
CA VAL A 22 6.19 -8.56 -7.57
C VAL A 22 6.02 -9.85 -8.35
N LEU A 23 4.80 -10.40 -8.43
CA LEU A 23 4.51 -11.60 -9.21
C LEU A 23 4.75 -11.39 -10.72
N GLY A 24 4.38 -10.23 -11.26
CA GLY A 24 4.67 -9.89 -12.66
C GLY A 24 6.17 -9.80 -12.97
N LEU A 25 6.96 -9.24 -12.04
CA LEU A 25 8.40 -9.08 -12.20
C LEU A 25 9.18 -10.39 -11.99
N THR A 26 8.75 -11.24 -11.04
CA THR A 26 9.48 -12.46 -10.64
C THR A 26 8.94 -13.74 -11.27
N GLY A 27 7.68 -13.73 -11.70
CA GLY A 27 6.93 -14.89 -12.15
C GLY A 27 6.12 -14.59 -13.40
N SER A 28 6.74 -13.98 -14.41
CA SER A 28 6.10 -13.67 -15.70
C SER A 28 5.42 -14.90 -16.34
N GLY A 29 5.84 -16.12 -16.03
CA GLY A 29 5.17 -17.35 -16.49
C GLY A 29 3.89 -17.75 -15.74
N LEU A 30 3.57 -17.13 -14.59
CA LEU A 30 2.45 -17.54 -13.72
C LEU A 30 1.14 -16.82 -14.03
N VAL A 31 1.22 -15.55 -14.47
CA VAL A 31 0.06 -14.73 -14.79
C VAL A 31 0.30 -14.01 -16.12
N PRO A 32 -0.31 -14.47 -17.23
CA PRO A 32 -0.08 -13.89 -18.55
C PRO A 32 -0.36 -12.38 -18.62
N ALA A 33 -1.35 -11.90 -17.87
CA ALA A 33 -1.70 -10.49 -17.81
C ALA A 33 -0.63 -9.59 -17.14
N LEU A 34 0.27 -10.17 -16.34
CA LEU A 34 1.34 -9.48 -15.62
C LEU A 34 2.73 -9.72 -16.25
N THR A 35 2.78 -10.37 -17.42
CA THR A 35 4.04 -10.54 -18.19
C THR A 35 4.60 -9.22 -18.69
N ASP A 36 3.74 -8.20 -18.87
CA ASP A 36 4.16 -6.88 -19.27
C ASP A 36 4.91 -6.19 -18.11
N PRO A 37 6.22 -5.93 -18.25
CA PRO A 37 7.02 -5.34 -17.19
C PRO A 37 6.57 -3.92 -16.84
N THR A 38 5.99 -3.17 -17.79
CA THR A 38 5.44 -1.84 -17.51
C THR A 38 4.25 -1.96 -16.58
N LEU A 39 3.35 -2.93 -16.82
CA LEU A 39 2.20 -3.16 -15.96
C LEU A 39 2.64 -3.58 -14.55
N ALA A 40 3.62 -4.47 -14.44
CA ALA A 40 4.14 -4.92 -13.15
C ALA A 40 4.73 -3.76 -12.33
N TRP A 41 5.51 -2.88 -12.96
CA TRP A 41 6.04 -1.68 -12.31
C TRP A 41 4.95 -0.68 -11.90
N THR A 42 3.88 -0.52 -12.70
CA THR A 42 2.74 0.33 -12.28
C THR A 42 2.06 -0.20 -11.03
N CYS A 43 1.85 -1.52 -10.93
CA CYS A 43 1.28 -2.14 -9.74
C CYS A 43 2.15 -1.96 -8.51
N VAL A 44 3.48 -2.09 -8.64
CA VAL A 44 4.43 -1.76 -7.55
C VAL A 44 4.30 -0.30 -7.15
N GLY A 45 4.30 0.63 -8.12
CA GLY A 45 4.20 2.06 -7.86
C GLY A 45 2.91 2.44 -7.14
N VAL A 46 1.76 1.89 -7.56
CA VAL A 46 0.47 2.08 -6.90
C VAL A 46 0.49 1.53 -5.47
N GLY A 47 1.02 0.32 -5.27
CA GLY A 47 1.15 -0.28 -3.94
C GLY A 47 1.97 0.59 -2.98
N VAL A 48 3.12 1.08 -3.45
CA VAL A 48 4.01 1.96 -2.65
C VAL A 48 3.34 3.31 -2.33
N ALA A 49 2.63 3.91 -3.29
CA ALA A 49 1.93 5.18 -3.05
C ALA A 49 0.82 5.05 -2.00
N LEU A 50 0.04 3.95 -2.08
CA LEU A 50 -1.04 3.68 -1.12
C LEU A 50 -0.50 3.34 0.28
N GLU A 51 0.59 2.57 0.37
CA GLU A 51 1.29 2.32 1.64
C GLU A 51 1.88 3.61 2.24
N GLY A 52 2.44 4.48 1.40
CA GLY A 52 2.94 5.79 1.83
C GLY A 52 1.82 6.66 2.42
N TRP A 53 0.66 6.69 1.76
CA TRP A 53 -0.53 7.37 2.28
C TRP A 53 -1.02 6.76 3.61
N ALA A 54 -1.13 5.43 3.70
CA ALA A 54 -1.54 4.74 4.92
C ALA A 54 -0.57 5.01 6.08
N THR A 55 0.73 4.98 5.82
CA THR A 55 1.78 5.32 6.79
C THR A 55 1.66 6.76 7.27
N SER A 56 1.34 7.71 6.37
CA SER A 56 1.13 9.11 6.75
C SER A 56 -0.06 9.29 7.71
N MET A 57 -1.14 8.53 7.52
CA MET A 57 -2.27 8.53 8.46
C MET A 57 -1.89 7.96 9.83
N LEU A 58 -1.11 6.88 9.86
CA LEU A 58 -0.62 6.29 11.11
C LEU A 58 0.30 7.27 11.85
N LEU A 59 1.24 7.89 11.16
CA LEU A 59 2.15 8.89 11.74
C LEU A 59 1.39 10.12 12.25
N GLY A 60 0.37 10.59 11.52
CA GLY A 60 -0.51 11.67 11.98
C GLY A 60 -1.25 11.31 13.27
N VAL A 61 -1.75 10.08 13.38
CA VAL A 61 -2.40 9.58 14.61
C VAL A 61 -1.41 9.44 15.77
N VAL A 62 -0.19 8.94 15.52
CA VAL A 62 0.86 8.81 16.53
C VAL A 62 1.31 10.19 17.02
N GLY A 63 1.51 11.14 16.10
CA GLY A 63 1.87 12.52 16.41
C GLY A 63 0.80 13.23 17.25
N ALA A 64 -0.47 13.07 16.89
CA ALA A 64 -1.59 13.62 17.66
C ALA A 64 -1.64 13.05 19.09
N ARG A 65 -1.34 11.75 19.27
CA ARG A 65 -1.26 11.14 20.60
C ARG A 65 -0.06 11.61 21.42
N ALA A 66 1.10 11.76 20.80
CA ALA A 66 2.29 12.28 21.48
C ALA A 66 2.09 13.72 21.97
N GLY A 67 1.35 14.53 21.21
CA GLY A 67 0.96 15.89 21.63
C GLY A 67 -0.07 15.91 22.77
N ALA A 68 -1.05 15.00 22.75
CA ALA A 68 -2.06 14.89 23.79
C ALA A 68 -1.50 14.36 25.13
N ALA A 69 -0.48 13.49 25.11
CA ALA A 69 0.14 12.95 26.32
C ALA A 69 1.10 13.92 27.03
N ARG A 70 1.47 15.05 26.39
CA ARG A 70 2.33 16.10 26.96
C ARG A 70 1.55 17.29 27.56
N ARG A 71 0.22 17.29 27.44
CA ARG A 71 -0.67 18.30 28.04
C ARG A 71 -1.36 17.71 29.27
#